data_AF-M5PUR2-F1
#
_entry.id   AF-M5PUR2-F1
#
_cell.length_a   1.000
_cell.length_b   1.000
_cell.length_c   1.000
_cell.angle_alpha   90.00
_cell.angle_beta   90.00
_cell.angle_gamma   90.00
#
_symmetry.space_group_name_H-M   'P 1'
#
loop_
_entity.id
_entity.type
_entity.pdbx_description
1 polymer ?
#
loop_
_entity_poly.entity_id
_entity_poly.type
_entity_poly.pdbx_seq_one_letter_code
_entity_poly.pdbx_strand_id
1 'polypeptide(L)'
;MTARKRDIDRKAQAGFTLIELIAVIVILGILAAVAVPKYLDIQTEAQAKTIEAALGAGASNVSLTFAKYIAVNSSTPTGITDNAWTGTGTSQAIEEDLGDFTASYSYTSPDVTVTITAGPSWFAASTATKAKTFSLQ
;
A
#
# COMPACT_ATOMS: atom_id res chain seq x y z
N MET A 1 28.08 3.59 -72.94
CA MET A 1 27.06 2.85 -72.16
C MET A 1 27.79 1.89 -71.24
N THR A 2 28.12 2.33 -70.02
CA THR A 2 29.00 1.60 -69.09
C THR A 2 28.17 1.17 -67.88
N ALA A 3 27.86 -0.12 -67.80
CA ALA A 3 27.10 -0.70 -66.70
C ALA A 3 28.01 -0.81 -65.46
N ARG A 4 27.70 -0.07 -64.39
CA ARG A 4 28.31 -0.27 -63.07
C ARG A 4 27.78 -1.60 -62.49
N LYS A 5 28.66 -2.60 -62.42
CA LYS A 5 28.45 -3.80 -61.62
C LYS A 5 28.47 -3.39 -60.15
N ARG A 6 27.35 -3.60 -59.45
CA ARG A 6 27.18 -3.27 -58.03
C ARG A 6 27.35 -4.58 -57.27
N ASP A 7 28.58 -4.88 -56.85
CA ASP A 7 28.87 -6.06 -56.04
C ASP A 7 28.29 -5.82 -54.63
N ILE A 8 27.20 -6.52 -54.31
CA ILE A 8 26.63 -6.54 -52.96
C ILE A 8 27.47 -7.53 -52.17
N ASP A 9 28.37 -7.02 -51.32
CA ASP A 9 29.10 -7.82 -50.34
C ASP A 9 28.09 -8.56 -49.44
N ARG A 10 27.87 -9.84 -49.73
CA ARG A 10 27.15 -10.74 -48.82
C ARG A 10 28.07 -11.04 -47.66
N LYS A 11 28.12 -10.13 -46.67
CA LYS A 11 28.55 -10.51 -45.32
C LYS A 11 27.68 -11.71 -44.91
N ALA A 12 28.30 -12.86 -44.68
CA ALA A 12 27.61 -14.04 -44.20
C ALA A 12 26.84 -13.64 -42.93
N GLN A 13 25.51 -13.57 -43.02
CA GLN A 13 24.68 -13.46 -41.83
C GLN A 13 24.83 -14.78 -41.09
N ALA A 14 25.65 -14.78 -40.04
CA ALA A 14 25.70 -15.87 -39.08
C ALA A 14 24.30 -15.97 -38.45
N GLY A 15 23.54 -16.99 -38.84
CA GLY A 15 22.25 -17.29 -38.23
C GLY A 15 22.44 -17.72 -36.78
N PHE A 16 21.45 -17.39 -35.94
CA PHE A 16 21.41 -17.83 -34.55
C PHE A 16 21.36 -19.36 -34.49
N THR A 17 22.20 -19.97 -33.65
CA THR A 17 22.25 -21.42 -33.50
C THR A 17 21.17 -21.90 -32.53
N LEU A 18 20.69 -23.14 -32.72
CA LEU A 18 19.74 -23.76 -31.78
C LEU A 18 20.32 -23.86 -30.36
N ILE A 19 21.62 -24.05 -30.23
CA ILE A 19 22.28 -24.15 -28.93
C ILE A 19 22.26 -22.81 -28.18
N GLU A 20 22.40 -21.68 -28.89
CA GLU A 20 22.27 -20.35 -28.28
C GLU A 20 20.86 -20.11 -27.75
N LEU A 21 19.83 -20.54 -28.48
CA LEU A 21 18.45 -20.42 -28.02
C LEU A 21 18.20 -21.28 -26.78
N ILE A 22 18.74 -22.51 -26.75
CA ILE A 22 18.60 -23.44 -25.62
C ILE A 22 19.31 -22.89 -24.37
N ALA A 23 20.53 -22.37 -24.52
CA ALA A 23 21.27 -21.79 -23.41
C ALA A 23 20.50 -20.61 -22.78
N VAL A 24 19.85 -19.77 -23.60
CA VAL A 24 19.06 -18.62 -23.11
C VAL A 24 17.83 -19.07 -22.32
N ILE A 25 17.04 -20.02 -22.81
CA ILE A 25 15.84 -20.48 -22.09
C ILE A 25 16.20 -21.19 -20.77
N VAL A 26 17.34 -21.88 -20.72
CA VAL A 26 17.83 -22.52 -19.49
C VAL A 26 18.19 -21.45 -18.45
N ILE A 27 18.94 -20.42 -18.85
CA ILE A 27 19.30 -19.31 -17.96
C ILE A 27 18.03 -18.58 -17.48
N LEU A 28 17.11 -18.25 -18.39
CA LEU A 28 15.84 -17.61 -18.03
C LEU A 28 14.99 -18.50 -17.12
N GLY A 29 15.00 -19.82 -17.30
CA GLY A 29 14.30 -20.76 -16.43
C GLY A 29 14.83 -20.73 -14.99
N ILE A 30 16.16 -20.71 -14.81
CA ILE A 30 16.78 -20.62 -13.47
C ILE A 30 16.46 -19.26 -12.83
N LEU A 31 16.61 -18.16 -13.60
CA LEU A 31 16.30 -16.82 -13.10
C LEU A 31 14.82 -16.68 -12.71
N ALA A 32 13.90 -17.21 -13.51
CA ALA A 32 12.47 -17.17 -13.21
C ALA A 32 12.14 -17.97 -11.93
N ALA A 33 12.76 -19.14 -11.75
CA ALA A 33 12.53 -19.97 -10.57
C ALA A 33 12.89 -19.26 -9.25
N VAL A 34 13.91 -18.40 -9.25
CA VAL A 34 14.30 -17.62 -8.06
C VAL A 34 13.64 -16.25 -7.97
N ALA A 35 13.37 -15.60 -9.11
CA ALA A 35 12.85 -14.23 -9.15
C ALA A 35 11.35 -14.16 -8.84
N VAL A 36 10.56 -15.12 -9.32
CA VAL A 36 9.09 -15.14 -9.10
C VAL A 36 8.71 -15.20 -7.62
N PRO A 37 9.21 -16.14 -6.79
CA PRO A 37 8.83 -16.19 -5.37
C PRO A 37 9.24 -14.91 -4.64
N LYS A 38 10.46 -14.42 -4.88
CA LYS A 38 10.94 -13.16 -4.28
C LYS A 38 10.09 -11.95 -4.67
N TYR A 39 9.62 -11.88 -5.92
CA TYR A 39 8.75 -10.81 -6.38
C TYR A 39 7.38 -10.84 -5.68
N LEU A 40 6.83 -12.03 -5.41
CA LEU A 40 5.60 -12.18 -4.64
C LEU A 40 5.80 -11.73 -3.18
N ASP A 41 6.91 -12.13 -2.55
CA ASP A 41 7.24 -11.74 -1.18
C ASP A 41 7.33 -10.21 -1.04
N ILE A 42 8.06 -9.55 -1.94
CA ILE A 42 8.20 -8.08 -1.95
C ILE A 42 6.83 -7.40 -2.11
N GLN A 43 5.95 -7.94 -2.97
CA GLN A 43 4.61 -7.38 -3.11
C GLN A 43 3.80 -7.51 -1.82
N THR A 44 3.86 -8.65 -1.13
CA THR A 44 3.14 -8.83 0.14
C THR A 44 3.69 -7.93 1.24
N GLU A 45 5.01 -7.75 1.31
CA GLU A 45 5.65 -6.85 2.27
C GLU A 45 5.26 -5.40 1.98
N ALA A 46 5.28 -4.99 0.71
CA ALA A 46 4.84 -3.65 0.30
C ALA A 46 3.38 -3.38 0.67
N GLN A 47 2.48 -4.35 0.46
CA GLN A 47 1.07 -4.25 0.87
C GLN A 47 0.90 -4.13 2.39
N ALA A 48 1.68 -4.86 3.19
CA ALA A 48 1.65 -4.72 4.64
C ALA A 48 2.12 -3.32 5.07
N LYS A 49 3.19 -2.81 4.46
CA LYS A 49 3.75 -1.48 4.76
C LYS A 49 2.81 -0.34 4.40
N THR A 50 2.03 -0.46 3.32
CA THR A 50 1.04 0.57 2.97
C THR A 50 -0.12 0.61 3.96
N ILE A 51 -0.57 -0.55 4.48
CA ILE A 51 -1.57 -0.61 5.55
C ILE A 51 -1.03 0.01 6.86
N GLU A 52 0.21 -0.32 7.24
CA GLU A 52 0.86 0.29 8.41
C GLU A 52 0.97 1.82 8.27
N ALA A 53 1.30 2.31 7.07
CA ALA A 53 1.36 3.74 6.78
C ALA A 53 -0.03 4.40 6.88
N ALA A 54 -1.08 3.77 6.36
CA ALA A 54 -2.46 4.25 6.47
C ALA A 54 -2.92 4.33 7.95
N LEU A 55 -2.63 3.29 8.75
CA LEU A 55 -2.89 3.31 10.19
C LEU A 55 -2.13 4.43 10.91
N GLY A 56 -0.88 4.68 10.51
CA GLY A 56 -0.08 5.79 11.04
C GLY A 56 -0.65 7.17 10.70
N ALA A 57 -1.12 7.35 9.46
CA ALA A 57 -1.79 8.57 9.02
C ALA A 57 -3.06 8.81 9.83
N GLY A 58 -3.94 7.80 9.95
CA GLY A 58 -5.17 7.93 10.73
C GLY A 58 -4.92 8.22 12.21
N ALA A 59 -3.95 7.54 12.83
CA ALA A 59 -3.56 7.81 14.22
C ALA A 59 -3.06 9.26 14.42
N SER A 60 -2.33 9.79 13.45
CA SER A 60 -1.83 11.17 13.49
C SER A 60 -2.97 12.18 13.35
N ASN A 61 -3.94 11.93 12.45
CA ASN A 61 -5.12 12.78 12.27
C ASN A 61 -5.96 12.86 13.55
N VAL A 62 -6.21 11.72 14.19
CA VAL A 62 -6.91 11.63 15.48
C VAL A 62 -6.18 12.44 16.55
N SER A 63 -4.87 12.22 16.71
CA SER A 63 -4.08 12.92 17.74
C SER A 63 -4.09 14.44 17.54
N LEU A 64 -3.99 14.89 16.28
CA LEU A 64 -4.03 16.31 15.94
C LEU A 64 -5.41 16.94 16.21
N THR A 65 -6.48 16.26 15.82
CA THR A 65 -7.85 16.76 16.03
C THR A 65 -8.25 16.75 17.50
N PHE A 66 -7.78 15.77 18.27
CA PHE A 66 -7.96 15.71 19.71
C PHE A 66 -7.28 16.88 20.42
N ALA A 67 -5.99 17.13 20.11
CA ALA A 67 -5.25 18.26 20.67
C ALA A 67 -5.90 19.61 20.30
N LYS A 68 -6.37 19.75 19.05
CA LYS A 68 -7.14 20.93 18.60
C LYS A 68 -8.42 21.12 19.42
N TYR A 69 -9.14 20.05 19.74
CA TYR A 69 -10.35 20.15 20.54
C TYR A 69 -10.05 20.69 21.94
N ILE A 70 -9.05 20.13 22.63
CA ILE A 70 -8.66 20.58 23.97
C ILE A 70 -8.23 22.05 23.95
N ALA A 71 -7.47 22.46 22.95
CA ALA A 71 -7.01 23.84 22.82
C ALA A 71 -8.16 24.85 22.67
N VAL A 72 -9.25 24.47 21.99
CA VAL A 72 -10.41 25.36 21.75
C VAL A 72 -11.41 25.31 22.90
N ASN A 73 -11.67 24.13 23.48
CA ASN A 73 -12.76 23.92 24.42
C ASN A 73 -12.28 23.90 25.89
N SER A 74 -10.98 23.86 26.13
CA SER A 74 -10.38 23.72 27.47
C SER A 74 -10.93 22.51 28.26
N SER A 75 -11.35 21.47 27.54
CA SER A 75 -11.93 20.25 28.09
C SER A 75 -11.52 19.04 27.26
N THR A 76 -11.50 17.88 27.90
CA THR A 76 -11.22 16.61 27.23
C THR A 76 -12.46 16.12 26.50
N PRO A 77 -12.37 15.71 25.22
CA PRO A 77 -13.46 15.06 24.52
C PRO A 77 -13.93 13.80 25.25
N THR A 78 -15.25 13.62 25.30
CA THR A 78 -15.90 12.42 25.88
C THR A 78 -16.45 11.50 24.80
N GLY A 79 -16.50 11.95 23.54
CA GLY A 79 -17.05 11.19 22.43
C GLY A 79 -16.63 11.72 21.06
N ILE A 80 -17.01 10.97 20.04
CA ILE A 80 -16.90 11.34 18.62
C ILE A 80 -18.28 11.18 17.98
N THR A 81 -18.78 12.21 17.31
CA THR A 81 -20.04 12.19 16.56
C THR A 81 -19.92 13.07 15.32
N ASP A 82 -20.55 12.70 14.20
CA ASP A 82 -20.59 13.48 12.96
C ASP A 82 -19.21 14.00 12.52
N ASN A 83 -18.21 13.12 12.56
CA ASN A 83 -16.83 13.41 12.17
C ASN A 83 -16.13 14.51 13.01
N ALA A 84 -16.58 14.72 14.25
CA ALA A 84 -16.00 15.69 15.18
C ALA A 84 -15.91 15.16 16.61
N TRP A 85 -14.88 15.62 17.34
CA TRP A 85 -14.78 15.42 18.78
C TRP A 85 -15.86 16.20 19.51
N THR A 86 -16.46 15.60 20.53
CA THR A 86 -17.49 16.22 21.36
C THR A 86 -17.25 16.01 22.85
N GLY A 87 -17.72 16.95 23.65
CA GLY A 87 -17.67 16.90 25.12
C GLY A 87 -18.96 16.36 25.76
N THR A 88 -19.94 15.98 24.93
CA THR A 88 -21.23 15.43 25.33
C THR A 88 -21.68 14.44 24.26
N GLY A 89 -21.93 13.18 24.64
CA GLY A 89 -22.48 12.17 23.72
C GLY A 89 -21.74 10.83 23.74
N THR A 90 -22.34 9.84 23.05
CA THR A 90 -21.77 8.51 22.83
C THR A 90 -20.84 8.53 21.61
N SER A 91 -19.70 7.88 21.70
CA SER A 91 -18.82 7.66 20.54
C SER A 91 -19.52 6.83 19.47
N GLN A 92 -19.62 7.38 18.25
CA GLN A 92 -20.01 6.65 17.06
C GLN A 92 -18.76 6.32 16.24
N ALA A 93 -18.79 5.17 15.56
CA ALA A 93 -17.79 4.85 14.57
C ALA A 93 -17.90 5.84 13.40
N ILE A 94 -16.79 6.46 13.02
CA ILE A 94 -16.72 7.37 11.87
C ILE A 94 -15.79 6.76 10.82
N GLU A 95 -16.13 6.88 9.54
CA GLU A 95 -15.28 6.45 8.43
C GLU A 95 -14.64 7.67 7.76
N GLU A 96 -13.33 7.62 7.55
CA GLU A 96 -12.55 8.63 6.83
C GLU A 96 -11.94 8.00 5.59
N ASP A 97 -11.96 8.75 4.50
CA ASP A 97 -11.21 8.44 3.30
C ASP A 97 -9.74 8.89 3.46
N LEU A 98 -8.82 7.93 3.43
CA LEU A 98 -7.37 8.15 3.44
C LEU A 98 -6.76 8.04 2.03
N GLY A 99 -7.59 8.13 0.99
CA GLY A 99 -7.22 8.00 -0.42
C GLY A 99 -7.40 6.57 -0.91
N ASP A 100 -6.31 5.78 -0.88
CA ASP A 100 -6.38 4.38 -1.32
C ASP A 100 -7.08 3.46 -0.30
N PHE A 101 -7.34 3.95 0.90
CA PHE A 101 -7.93 3.20 2.01
C PHE A 101 -9.04 3.98 2.70
N THR A 102 -9.98 3.26 3.30
CA THR A 102 -10.98 3.84 4.22
C THR A 102 -10.68 3.38 5.64
N ALA A 103 -10.71 4.30 6.61
CA ALA A 103 -10.44 4.04 8.00
C ALA A 103 -11.65 4.37 8.89
N SER A 104 -12.04 3.43 9.73
CA SER A 104 -12.97 3.61 10.83
C SER A 104 -12.24 4.06 12.09
N TYR A 105 -12.85 4.95 12.87
CA TYR A 105 -12.35 5.33 14.20
C TYR A 105 -13.39 5.04 15.26
N SER A 106 -12.95 4.42 16.35
CA SER A 106 -13.75 4.28 17.57
C SER A 106 -12.99 4.82 18.77
N TYR A 107 -13.68 5.54 19.63
CA TYR A 107 -13.12 6.11 20.87
C TYR A 107 -13.81 5.52 22.09
N THR A 108 -13.02 4.90 22.96
CA THR A 108 -13.41 4.46 24.29
C THR A 108 -12.41 5.04 25.26
N SER A 109 -12.74 6.19 25.84
CA SER A 109 -11.83 6.96 26.71
C SER A 109 -10.98 6.07 27.62
N PRO A 110 -9.64 6.18 27.60
CA PRO A 110 -8.82 7.15 26.85
C PRO A 110 -8.36 6.67 25.45
N ASP A 111 -8.78 5.48 25.03
CA ASP A 111 -8.22 4.78 23.88
C ASP A 111 -8.98 5.08 22.58
N VAL A 112 -8.22 5.32 21.50
CA VAL A 112 -8.75 5.33 20.14
C VAL A 112 -8.27 4.11 19.39
N THR A 113 -9.19 3.45 18.68
CA THR A 113 -8.89 2.40 17.73
C THR A 113 -9.14 2.92 16.32
N VAL A 114 -8.08 2.94 15.51
CA VAL A 114 -8.14 3.17 14.06
C VAL A 114 -8.25 1.82 13.39
N THR A 115 -9.20 1.61 12.50
CA THR A 115 -9.38 0.35 11.75
C THR A 115 -9.49 0.61 10.27
N ILE A 116 -8.63 0.04 9.43
CA ILE A 116 -8.78 0.10 7.98
C ILE A 116 -9.89 -0.86 7.54
N THR A 117 -10.98 -0.32 7.02
CA THR A 117 -12.22 -1.05 6.66
C THR A 117 -12.29 -1.37 5.17
N ALA A 118 -11.70 -0.55 4.32
CA ALA A 118 -11.65 -0.76 2.87
C ALA A 118 -10.28 -0.36 2.28
N GLY A 119 -10.00 -0.87 1.08
CA GLY A 119 -8.76 -0.63 0.36
C GLY A 119 -8.82 -1.11 -1.09
N PRO A 120 -7.68 -1.18 -1.79
CA PRO A 120 -7.62 -1.57 -3.20
C PRO A 120 -8.04 -3.04 -3.43
N SER A 121 -8.14 -3.48 -4.69
CA SER A 121 -8.64 -4.85 -5.00
C SER A 121 -7.88 -6.00 -4.37
N TRP A 122 -6.59 -5.83 -4.06
CA TRP A 122 -5.75 -6.80 -3.36
C TRP A 122 -5.95 -6.77 -1.84
N PHE A 123 -6.59 -5.74 -1.30
CA PHE A 123 -6.96 -5.64 0.11
C PHE A 123 -8.13 -6.59 0.39
N ALA A 124 -7.81 -7.87 0.52
CA ALA A 124 -8.76 -8.81 1.09
C ALA A 124 -9.08 -8.36 2.52
N ALA A 125 -10.36 -8.35 2.87
CA ALA A 125 -10.84 -8.00 4.21
C ALA A 125 -10.37 -8.95 5.33
N SER A 126 -9.43 -9.88 5.08
CA SER A 126 -9.00 -10.88 6.05
C SER A 126 -7.81 -10.46 6.95
N THR A 127 -8.19 -10.10 8.18
CA THR A 127 -7.70 -10.59 9.49
C THR A 127 -6.31 -10.25 10.07
N ALA A 128 -5.28 -9.87 9.31
CA ALA A 128 -4.03 -9.45 9.97
C ALA A 128 -4.06 -7.94 10.32
N THR A 129 -4.32 -7.63 11.59
CA THR A 129 -4.21 -6.33 12.29
C THR A 129 -4.48 -5.11 11.41
N LYS A 130 -5.71 -5.01 10.90
CA LYS A 130 -6.22 -3.80 10.26
C LYS A 130 -6.53 -2.71 11.27
N ALA A 131 -6.21 -2.90 12.54
CA ALA A 131 -6.54 -1.97 13.60
C ALA A 131 -5.32 -1.62 14.45
N LYS A 132 -5.22 -0.35 14.82
CA LYS A 132 -4.22 0.16 15.76
C LYS A 132 -4.94 0.91 16.87
N THR A 133 -4.76 0.44 18.10
CA THR A 133 -5.27 1.11 19.29
C THR A 133 -4.14 1.85 20.01
N PHE A 134 -4.42 3.09 20.42
CA PHE A 134 -3.50 3.90 21.21
C PHE A 134 -4.27 4.82 22.15
N SER A 135 -3.66 5.13 23.29
CA SER A 135 -4.24 6.01 24.29
C SER A 135 -3.94 7.47 23.98
N LEU A 136 -4.96 8.32 24.08
CA LEU A 136 -4.83 9.76 24.03
C LEU A 136 -4.55 10.29 25.45
N GLN A 137 -3.57 11.17 25.59
CA GLN A 137 -3.21 11.83 26.86
C GLN A 137 -3.54 13.32 26.82
#